data_AF-A0A1Q6Z4S4-F1
#
_entry.id   AF-A0A1Q6Z4S4-F1
#
_cell.length_a   1.000
_cell.length_b   1.000
_cell.length_c   1.000
_cell.angle_alpha   90.00
_cell.angle_beta   90.00
_cell.angle_gamma   90.00
#
_symmetry.space_group_name_H-M   'P 1'
#
loop_
_entity.id
_entity.type
_entity.pdbx_description
1 polymer ?
#
loop_
_entity_poly.entity_id
_entity_poly.type
_entity_poly.pdbx_seq_one_letter_code
_entity_poly.pdbx_strand_id
1 'polypeptide(L)'
;MATGLDLTTITSVVSVTTFIIGILLGVIIKRVLKLALAIVALVVLLVVTGYLNLAWSVPSASTIYSVFNGAQPVASQAVGLASLLPISSVTFLAGGAIGLWKG
;
A
#
# COMPACT_ATOMS: atom_id res chain seq x y z
N MET A 1 -40.12 -0.28 -26.23
CA MET A 1 -38.91 0.53 -25.94
C MET A 1 -38.27 -0.08 -24.71
N ALA A 2 -37.35 -1.03 -24.89
CA ALA A 2 -36.70 -1.68 -23.75
C ALA A 2 -35.72 -0.66 -23.15
N THR A 3 -36.09 -0.05 -22.02
CA THR A 3 -35.18 0.69 -21.15
C THR A 3 -34.22 -0.33 -20.54
N GLY A 4 -33.22 -0.72 -21.34
CA GLY A 4 -32.32 -1.82 -21.04
C GLY A 4 -31.27 -1.42 -20.03
N LEU A 5 -31.47 -1.82 -18.78
CA LEU A 5 -30.38 -2.05 -17.84
C LEU A 5 -29.61 -3.29 -18.33
N ASP A 6 -28.87 -3.14 -19.44
CA ASP A 6 -28.23 -4.26 -20.11
C ASP A 6 -27.02 -4.73 -19.30
N LEU A 7 -26.84 -6.04 -19.15
CA LEU A 7 -25.85 -6.65 -18.26
C LEU A 7 -24.41 -6.23 -18.62
N THR A 8 -24.19 -5.93 -19.90
CA THR A 8 -22.93 -5.41 -20.46
C THR A 8 -22.61 -4.00 -19.99
N THR A 9 -23.63 -3.15 -19.83
CA THR A 9 -23.45 -1.77 -19.34
C THR A 9 -23.08 -1.78 -17.86
N ILE A 10 -23.72 -2.64 -17.07
CA ILE A 10 -23.45 -2.76 -15.63
C ILE A 10 -22.03 -3.28 -15.37
N THR A 11 -21.61 -4.32 -16.09
CA THR A 11 -20.25 -4.89 -15.95
C THR A 11 -19.16 -3.93 -16.40
N SER A 12 -19.40 -3.15 -17.47
CA SER A 12 -18.47 -2.12 -17.94
C SER A 12 -18.27 -1.02 -16.89
N VAL A 13 -19.36 -0.47 -16.33
CA VAL A 13 -19.29 0.60 -15.31
C VAL A 13 -18.54 0.13 -14.07
N VAL A 14 -18.85 -1.07 -13.55
CA VAL A 14 -18.16 -1.64 -12.37
C VAL A 14 -16.67 -1.84 -12.65
N SER A 15 -16.32 -2.28 -13.86
CA SER A 15 -14.92 -2.49 -14.25
C SER A 15 -14.12 -1.20 -14.34
N VAL A 16 -14.71 -0.13 -14.90
CA VAL A 16 -14.09 1.20 -14.97
C VAL A 16 -13.91 1.81 -13.58
N THR A 17 -14.92 1.74 -12.71
CA THR A 17 -14.81 2.21 -11.33
C THR A 17 -13.70 1.47 -10.59
N THR A 18 -13.66 0.14 -10.71
CA THR A 18 -12.62 -0.70 -10.10
C THR A 18 -11.21 -0.35 -10.60
N PHE A 19 -11.07 -0.05 -11.89
CA PHE A 19 -9.82 0.38 -12.50
C PHE A 19 -9.33 1.74 -11.95
N ILE A 20 -10.23 2.72 -11.81
CA ILE A 20 -9.91 4.04 -11.25
C ILE A 20 -9.46 3.92 -9.79
N ILE A 21 -10.15 3.09 -8.99
CA ILE A 21 -9.75 2.81 -7.60
C ILE A 21 -8.34 2.21 -7.56
N GLY A 22 -8.04 1.27 -8.46
CA GLY A 22 -6.70 0.70 -8.63
C GLY A 22 -5.65 1.79 -8.88
N ILE A 23 -5.88 2.68 -9.85
CA ILE A 23 -4.96 3.79 -10.16
C ILE A 23 -4.71 4.67 -8.94
N LEU A 24 -5.78 5.12 -8.27
CA LEU A 24 -5.67 6.00 -7.09
C LEU A 24 -4.83 5.35 -6.00
N LEU A 25 -5.08 4.07 -5.68
CA LEU A 25 -4.27 3.32 -4.73
C LEU A 25 -2.81 3.22 -5.17
N GLY A 26 -2.56 2.90 -6.44
CA GLY A 26 -1.19 2.77 -6.97
C GLY A 26 -0.38 4.06 -6.79
N VAL A 27 -0.97 5.22 -7.07
CA VAL A 27 -0.32 6.52 -6.88
C VAL A 27 -0.01 6.79 -5.40
N ILE A 28 -0.96 6.49 -4.50
CA ILE A 28 -0.77 6.67 -3.05
C ILE A 28 0.39 5.78 -2.56
N ILE A 29 0.39 4.51 -2.92
CA ILE A 29 1.44 3.55 -2.52
C ILE A 29 2.81 4.04 -2.97
N LYS A 30 2.94 4.56 -4.20
CA LYS A 30 4.22 5.05 -4.69
C LYS A 30 4.78 6.20 -3.85
N ARG A 31 3.92 7.13 -3.41
CA ARG A 31 4.33 8.25 -2.53
C ARG A 31 4.75 7.76 -1.15
N VAL A 32 4.00 6.81 -0.59
CA VAL A 32 4.35 6.19 0.70
C VAL A 32 5.69 5.45 0.61
N LEU A 33 5.93 4.71 -0.48
CA LEU A 33 7.22 4.04 -0.72
C LEU A 33 8.38 5.03 -0.83
N LYS A 34 8.21 6.15 -1.54
CA LYS A 34 9.23 7.22 -1.60
C LYS A 34 9.53 7.78 -0.21
N LEU A 35 8.50 8.03 0.59
CA LEU A 35 8.66 8.53 1.95
C LEU A 35 9.37 7.50 2.85
N ALA A 36 8.95 6.24 2.80
CA ALA A 36 9.57 5.15 3.55
C ALA A 36 11.05 4.99 3.19
N LEU A 37 11.39 5.04 1.89
CA LEU A 37 12.77 4.99 1.43
C LEU A 37 13.59 6.19 1.92
N ALA A 38 13.02 7.39 1.92
CA ALA A 38 13.69 8.58 2.46
C ALA A 38 13.96 8.44 3.98
N ILE A 39 13.00 7.88 4.73
CA ILE A 39 13.19 7.59 6.17
C ILE A 39 14.31 6.56 6.36
N VAL A 40 14.35 5.49 5.57
CA VAL A 40 15.42 4.49 5.64
C VAL A 40 16.78 5.12 5.34
N ALA A 41 16.88 5.93 4.30
CA ALA A 41 18.11 6.64 3.96
C ALA A 41 18.58 7.56 5.11
N LEU A 42 17.65 8.28 5.74
CA LEU A 42 17.92 9.10 6.91
C LEU A 42 18.45 8.27 8.09
N VAL A 43 17.80 7.14 8.39
CA VAL A 43 18.23 6.24 9.48
C VAL A 43 19.65 5.72 9.21
N VAL A 44 19.94 5.27 7.99
CA VAL A 44 21.29 4.82 7.61
C VAL A 44 22.32 5.93 7.80
N LEU A 45 22.01 7.17 7.40
CA LEU A 45 22.88 8.32 7.61
C LEU A 45 23.16 8.57 9.10
N LEU A 46 22.13 8.49 9.95
CA LEU A 46 22.27 8.64 11.41
C LEU A 46 23.12 7.54 12.03
N VAL A 47 23.08 6.32 11.49
CA VAL A 47 23.93 5.20 11.94
C VAL A 47 25.39 5.45 11.55
N VAL A 48 25.65 5.82 10.29
CA VAL A 48 27.01 6.05 9.79
C VAL A 48 27.70 7.22 10.50
N THR A 49 26.93 8.26 10.83
CA THR A 49 27.42 9.43 11.58
C THR A 49 27.56 9.18 13.08
N GLY A 50 27.16 8.00 13.58
CA GLY A 50 27.28 7.61 14.98
C GLY A 50 26.23 8.21 15.92
N TYR A 51 25.25 8.96 15.39
CA TYR A 51 24.11 9.46 16.18
C TYR A 51 23.17 8.34 16.62
N LEU A 52 23.06 7.27 15.81
CA LEU A 52 22.28 6.08 16.13
C LEU A 52 23.23 4.89 16.30
N ASN A 53 23.41 4.42 17.53
CA ASN A 53 24.15 3.20 17.79
C ASN A 53 23.19 2.00 17.69
N LEU A 54 23.05 1.45 16.47
CA LEU A 54 22.46 0.12 16.30
C LEU A 54 23.49 -0.90 16.80
N ALA A 55 23.57 -1.06 18.12
CA ALA A 55 24.47 -2.02 18.74
C ALA A 55 24.06 -3.44 18.31
N TRP A 56 24.83 -4.02 17.38
CA TRP A 56 24.66 -5.40 16.88
C TRP A 56 24.72 -6.48 17.98
N SER A 57 25.09 -6.12 19.22
CA SER A 57 25.22 -7.02 20.38
C SER A 57 24.04 -7.00 21.37
N VAL A 58 23.10 -6.05 21.28
CA VAL A 58 21.91 -6.04 22.14
C VAL A 58 20.76 -6.58 21.31
N PRO A 59 19.93 -7.54 21.78
CA PRO A 59 18.84 -8.09 20.99
C PRO A 59 17.87 -6.96 20.64
N SER A 60 18.06 -6.36 19.47
CA SER A 60 17.20 -5.34 18.87
C SER A 60 15.79 -5.88 18.67
N ALA A 61 15.58 -7.17 18.91
CA ALA A 61 14.31 -7.82 19.17
C ALA A 61 13.37 -6.95 20.00
N SER A 62 13.73 -6.44 21.19
CA SER A 62 12.74 -5.72 22.02
C SER A 62 12.22 -4.42 21.37
N THR A 63 13.09 -3.66 20.70
CA THR A 63 12.72 -2.45 19.96
C THR A 63 11.98 -2.78 18.66
N ILE A 64 12.40 -3.81 17.92
CA ILE A 64 11.71 -4.25 16.72
C ILE A 64 10.33 -4.79 17.09
N TYR A 65 10.22 -5.60 18.15
CA TYR A 65 8.97 -6.14 18.66
C TYR A 65 8.04 -5.06 19.18
N SER A 66 8.53 -4.00 19.85
CA SER A 66 7.65 -2.91 20.30
C SER A 66 7.07 -2.11 19.14
N VAL A 67 7.88 -1.84 18.10
CA VAL A 67 7.42 -1.18 16.87
C VAL A 67 6.46 -2.10 16.11
N PHE A 68 6.75 -3.39 16.00
CA PHE A 68 5.87 -4.38 15.36
C PHE A 68 4.53 -4.52 16.10
N ASN A 69 4.56 -4.58 17.43
CA ASN A 69 3.36 -4.74 18.25
C ASN A 69 2.47 -3.48 18.20
N GLY A 70 3.08 -2.30 18.08
CA GLY A 70 2.36 -1.05 17.80
C GLY A 70 1.75 -0.99 16.39
N ALA A 71 2.41 -1.62 15.40
CA ALA A 71 1.92 -1.71 14.03
C ALA A 71 0.86 -2.81 13.82
N GLN A 72 0.87 -3.87 14.63
CA GLN A 72 -0.05 -5.01 14.55
C GLN A 72 -1.54 -4.63 14.53
N PRO A 73 -2.06 -3.72 15.38
CA PRO A 73 -3.46 -3.31 15.31
C PRO A 73 -3.79 -2.51 14.04
N VAL A 74 -2.81 -1.83 13.43
CA VAL A 74 -3.00 -1.13 12.15
C VAL A 74 -3.01 -2.15 11.00
N ALA A 75 -2.14 -3.15 11.07
CA ALA A 75 -2.11 -4.25 10.11
C ALA A 75 -3.42 -5.06 10.13
N SER A 76 -3.96 -5.37 11.31
CA SER A 76 -5.22 -6.12 11.41
C SER A 76 -6.43 -5.34 10.87
N GLN A 77 -6.49 -4.03 11.10
CA GLN A 77 -7.49 -3.16 10.48
C GLN A 77 -7.30 -3.07 8.96
N ALA A 78 -6.04 -3.00 8.50
CA ALA A 78 -5.73 -2.97 7.08
C ALA A 78 -6.14 -4.26 6.36
N VAL A 79 -6.08 -5.44 7.00
CA VAL A 79 -6.59 -6.70 6.42
C VAL A 79 -8.10 -6.61 6.15
N GLY A 80 -8.87 -6.02 7.07
CA GLY A 80 -10.31 -5.79 6.89
C GLY A 80 -10.60 -4.87 5.70
N LEU A 81 -9.82 -3.79 5.54
CA LEU A 81 -9.95 -2.88 4.41
C LEU A 81 -9.44 -3.49 3.09
N ALA A 82 -8.41 -4.32 3.14
CA ALA A 82 -7.90 -5.03 1.97
C ALA A 82 -8.94 -5.99 1.40
N SER A 83 -9.78 -6.60 2.25
CA SER A 83 -10.89 -7.46 1.80
C SER A 83 -11.98 -6.70 1.03
N LEU A 84 -12.07 -5.37 1.17
CA LEU A 84 -13.00 -4.52 0.40
C LEU A 84 -12.44 -4.16 -0.98
N LEU A 85 -11.13 -4.31 -1.18
CA LEU A 85 -10.50 -4.03 -2.45
C LEU A 85 -10.69 -5.23 -3.40
N PRO A 86 -10.99 -4.99 -4.69
CA PRO A 86 -11.08 -6.06 -5.68
C PRO A 86 -9.69 -6.61 -6.08
N ILE A 87 -8.92 -7.15 -5.13
CA ILE A 87 -7.52 -7.58 -5.34
C ILE A 87 -7.39 -8.72 -6.35
N SER A 88 -8.44 -9.53 -6.51
CA SER A 88 -8.54 -10.59 -7.52
C SER A 88 -8.96 -10.07 -8.90
N SER A 89 -9.33 -8.79 -9.03
CA SER A 89 -9.72 -8.20 -10.31
C SER A 89 -8.52 -7.77 -11.13
N VAL A 90 -8.46 -8.25 -12.37
CA VAL A 90 -7.42 -7.86 -13.34
C VAL A 90 -7.44 -6.36 -13.61
N THR A 91 -8.62 -5.73 -13.64
CA THR A 91 -8.72 -4.29 -13.90
C THR A 91 -8.26 -3.45 -12.71
N PHE A 92 -8.51 -3.90 -11.48
CA PHE A 92 -7.94 -3.27 -10.29
C PHE A 92 -6.40 -3.34 -10.32
N LEU A 93 -5.84 -4.52 -10.58
CA LEU A 93 -4.39 -4.73 -10.62
C LEU A 93 -3.72 -3.95 -11.76
N ALA A 94 -4.34 -3.92 -12.95
CA ALA A 94 -3.84 -3.12 -14.07
C ALA A 94 -3.84 -1.62 -13.74
N GLY A 95 -4.93 -1.12 -13.15
CA GLY A 95 -5.00 0.25 -12.65
C GLY A 95 -3.93 0.53 -11.61
N GLY A 96 -3.77 -0.36 -10.63
CA GLY A 96 -2.76 -0.29 -9.58
C GLY A 96 -1.33 -0.25 -10.12
N ALA A 97 -0.99 -1.13 -11.06
CA ALA A 97 0.32 -1.17 -11.69
C ALA A 97 0.62 0.13 -12.46
N ILE A 98 -0.35 0.65 -13.22
CA ILE A 98 -0.20 1.92 -13.93
C ILE A 98 -0.05 3.09 -12.94
N GLY A 99 -0.85 3.11 -11.88
CA GLY A 99 -0.78 4.12 -10.81
C GLY A 99 0.57 4.09 -10.10
N LEU A 100 1.11 2.91 -9.81
CA LEU A 100 2.46 2.73 -9.25
C LEU A 100 3.55 3.20 -10.21
N TRP A 101 3.42 2.90 -11.50
CA TRP A 101 4.44 3.26 -12.49
C TRP A 101 4.46 4.76 -12.77
N LYS A 102 3.29 5.40 -12.96
CA LYS A 102 3.19 6.82 -13.32
C LYS A 102 2.99 7.79 -12.15
N GLY A 103 2.63 7.31 -10.95
CA GLY A 103 2.33 8.14 -9.77
C GLY A 103 3.50 8.83 -9.11
#